data_AF-A0A920YRD7-F1
#
_entry.id   AF-A0A920YRD7-F1
#
_cell.length_a   1.000
_cell.length_b   1.000
_cell.length_c   1.000
_cell.angle_alpha   90.00
_cell.angle_beta   90.00
_cell.angle_gamma   90.00
#
_symmetry.space_group_name_H-M   'P 1'
#
loop_
_entity.id
_entity.type
_entity.pdbx_description
1 polymer ?
#
loop_
_entity_poly.entity_id
_entity_poly.type
_entity_poly.pdbx_seq_one_letter_code
_entity_poly.pdbx_strand_id
1 'polypeptide(L)'
;MAYNTTAIKKDVDGKPIPQYYNPIQDTYEALQGRNGASRVELYDADGNPIDLEALLTAIVTALGNVTVSNSALPTGAATATNQTTIRNIIDTIHTTLTQIKNTDGIKKITDPLPEGSNNIGKVTIAKSDMEYYGKSLSDRPAASSVPVGATFMIVGNLDVIYQSDGSQWVVIS
;
A
#
# COMPACT_ATOMS: atom_id res chain seq x y z
N MET A 1 -14.03 -36.98 67.76
CA MET A 1 -14.74 -36.60 69.01
C MET A 1 -15.36 -35.23 68.77
N ALA A 2 -16.04 -34.61 69.75
CA ALA A 2 -16.58 -33.25 69.58
C ALA A 2 -15.52 -32.22 70.03
N TYR A 3 -15.55 -31.01 69.46
CA TYR A 3 -14.56 -29.94 69.74
C TYR A 3 -14.37 -29.67 71.25
N ASN A 4 -15.43 -29.85 72.05
CA ASN A 4 -15.46 -29.63 73.49
C ASN A 4 -14.77 -30.71 74.34
N THR A 5 -14.27 -31.79 73.73
CA THR A 5 -13.59 -32.90 74.43
C THR A 5 -12.08 -32.94 74.20
N THR A 6 -11.57 -32.06 73.33
CA THR A 6 -10.14 -31.99 72.99
C THR A 6 -9.49 -30.78 73.67
N ALA A 7 -8.29 -30.94 74.21
CA ALA A 7 -7.56 -29.84 74.83
C ALA A 7 -7.10 -28.82 73.77
N ILE A 8 -7.36 -27.53 74.03
CA ILE A 8 -6.85 -26.42 73.22
C ILE A 8 -5.33 -26.30 73.33
N LYS A 9 -4.68 -25.80 72.27
CA LYS A 9 -3.26 -25.44 72.25
C LYS A 9 -3.01 -24.16 73.04
N LYS A 10 -1.92 -24.17 73.81
CA LYS A 10 -1.48 -23.07 74.67
C LYS A 10 -0.04 -22.69 74.33
N ASP A 11 0.29 -21.44 74.57
CA ASP A 11 1.67 -20.94 74.55
C ASP A 11 2.47 -21.45 75.77
N VAL A 12 3.73 -21.03 75.86
CA VAL A 12 4.64 -21.40 76.95
C VAL A 12 4.18 -20.87 78.32
N ASP A 13 3.33 -19.84 78.36
CA ASP A 13 2.77 -19.25 79.57
C ASP A 13 1.39 -19.85 79.94
N GLY A 14 0.93 -20.86 79.20
CA GLY A 14 -0.35 -21.53 79.41
C GLY A 14 -1.56 -20.75 78.87
N LYS A 15 -1.37 -19.69 78.09
CA LYS A 15 -2.44 -18.91 77.45
C LYS A 15 -2.82 -19.53 76.10
N PRO A 16 -4.11 -19.57 75.73
CA PRO A 16 -4.52 -20.09 74.42
C PRO A 16 -3.88 -19.32 73.26
N ILE A 17 -3.41 -20.04 72.25
CA ILE A 17 -3.01 -19.43 70.97
C ILE A 17 -4.21 -19.35 70.01
N PRO A 18 -4.20 -18.44 69.02
CA PRO A 18 -5.15 -18.49 67.91
C PRO A 18 -5.14 -19.87 67.24
N GLN A 19 -6.29 -20.51 67.18
CA GLN A 19 -6.41 -21.90 66.73
C GLN A 19 -7.80 -22.19 66.17
N TYR A 20 -7.91 -23.24 65.36
CA TYR A 20 -9.17 -23.82 64.92
C TYR A 20 -9.19 -25.31 65.26
N TYR A 21 -10.39 -25.88 65.37
CA TYR A 21 -10.55 -27.31 65.55
C TYR A 21 -10.60 -27.99 64.17
N ASN A 22 -9.70 -28.94 63.93
CA ASN A 22 -9.71 -29.76 62.73
C ASN A 22 -10.55 -31.03 63.00
N PRO A 23 -11.76 -31.14 62.44
CA PRO A 23 -12.64 -32.28 62.71
C PRO A 23 -12.15 -33.58 62.06
N ILE A 24 -11.29 -33.52 61.05
CA ILE A 24 -10.72 -34.70 60.38
C ILE A 24 -9.63 -35.32 61.25
N GLN A 25 -8.78 -34.48 61.86
CA GLN A 25 -7.67 -34.93 62.71
C GLN A 25 -8.05 -34.99 64.19
N ASP A 26 -9.29 -34.62 64.55
CA ASP A 26 -9.81 -34.57 65.91
C ASP A 26 -8.90 -33.81 66.88
N THR A 27 -8.29 -32.72 66.40
CA THR A 27 -7.29 -31.97 67.17
C THR A 27 -7.34 -30.47 66.86
N TYR A 28 -6.89 -29.66 67.80
CA TYR A 28 -6.72 -28.23 67.59
C TYR A 28 -5.42 -27.95 66.83
N GLU A 29 -5.48 -27.03 65.87
CA GLU A 29 -4.35 -26.58 65.07
C GLU A 29 -4.15 -25.08 65.20
N ALA A 30 -2.88 -24.66 65.23
CA ALA A 30 -2.56 -23.24 65.27
C ALA A 30 -3.05 -22.57 63.98
N LEU A 31 -3.78 -21.47 64.14
CA LEU A 31 -4.23 -20.67 63.00
C LEU A 31 -3.01 -20.11 62.28
N GLN A 32 -2.90 -20.42 60.99
CA GLN A 32 -1.78 -19.98 60.17
C GLN A 32 -1.92 -18.50 59.79
N GLY A 33 -0.80 -17.80 59.61
CA GLY A 33 -0.77 -16.38 59.30
C GLY A 33 0.60 -15.88 58.84
N ARG A 34 0.69 -14.61 58.47
CA ARG A 34 1.94 -13.91 58.14
C ARG A 34 1.81 -12.43 58.53
N ASN A 35 2.91 -11.83 59.01
CA ASN A 35 2.98 -10.40 59.36
C ASN A 35 1.88 -9.92 60.34
N GLY A 36 1.51 -10.77 61.31
CA GLY A 36 0.45 -10.47 62.28
C GLY A 36 -0.99 -10.61 61.75
N ALA A 37 -1.18 -11.06 60.50
CA ALA A 37 -2.49 -11.33 59.92
C ALA A 37 -2.75 -12.83 59.77
N SER A 38 -3.98 -13.26 60.07
CA SER A 38 -4.45 -14.63 59.82
C SER A 38 -4.60 -14.89 58.33
N ARG A 39 -4.38 -16.13 57.89
CA ARG A 39 -4.83 -16.58 56.57
C ARG A 39 -6.35 -16.58 56.54
N VAL A 40 -6.90 -16.08 55.45
CA VAL A 40 -8.34 -15.99 55.22
C VAL A 40 -8.67 -16.55 53.85
N GLU A 41 -9.85 -17.12 53.72
CA GLU A 41 -10.48 -17.45 52.45
C GLU A 41 -11.50 -16.35 52.14
N LEU A 42 -11.48 -15.85 50.90
CA LEU A 42 -12.39 -14.78 50.47
C LEU A 42 -13.62 -15.40 49.83
N TYR A 43 -14.77 -14.82 50.12
CA TYR A 43 -16.05 -15.26 49.58
C TYR A 43 -16.72 -14.11 48.82
N ASP A 44 -17.48 -14.45 47.78
CA ASP A 44 -18.32 -13.50 47.06
C ASP A 44 -19.60 -13.15 47.85
N ALA A 45 -20.46 -12.31 47.26
CA ALA A 45 -21.71 -11.89 47.88
C ALA A 45 -22.72 -13.05 48.06
N ASP A 46 -22.54 -14.15 47.32
CA ASP A 46 -23.38 -15.34 47.36
C ASP A 46 -22.81 -16.41 48.33
N GLY A 47 -21.63 -16.17 48.91
CA GLY A 47 -20.98 -17.07 49.84
C GLY A 47 -20.17 -18.19 49.17
N ASN A 48 -19.76 -18.03 47.91
CA ASN A 48 -18.84 -18.96 47.25
C ASN A 48 -17.38 -18.50 47.42
N PRO A 49 -16.43 -19.43 47.59
CA PRO A 49 -15.02 -19.08 47.70
C PRO A 49 -14.48 -18.50 46.38
N ILE A 50 -13.68 -17.43 46.48
CA ILE A 50 -13.05 -16.77 45.34
C ILE A 50 -11.71 -17.45 45.02
N ASP A 51 -11.62 -18.05 43.84
CA ASP A 51 -10.36 -18.52 43.27
C ASP A 51 -9.52 -17.33 42.76
N LEU A 52 -8.50 -16.95 43.52
CA LEU A 52 -7.62 -15.84 43.20
C LEU A 52 -6.74 -16.10 41.96
N GLU A 53 -6.42 -17.35 41.64
CA GLU A 53 -5.62 -17.71 40.47
C GLU A 53 -6.45 -17.58 39.19
N ALA A 54 -7.71 -18.04 39.24
CA ALA A 54 -8.67 -17.83 38.16
C ALA A 54 -8.97 -16.33 37.94
N LEU A 55 -9.17 -15.57 39.02
CA LEU A 55 -9.39 -14.12 38.95
C LEU A 55 -8.20 -13.41 38.30
N LEU A 56 -6.98 -13.72 38.72
CA LEU A 56 -5.76 -13.12 38.15
C LEU A 56 -5.65 -13.43 36.65
N THR A 57 -5.93 -14.67 36.25
CA THR A 57 -5.93 -15.08 34.85
C THR A 57 -6.95 -14.31 34.02
N ALA A 58 -8.17 -14.13 34.54
CA ALA A 58 -9.21 -13.35 33.89
C ALA A 58 -8.81 -11.88 33.72
N ILE A 59 -8.22 -11.27 34.75
CA ILE A 59 -7.71 -9.89 34.70
C ILE A 59 -6.61 -9.74 33.65
N VAL A 60 -5.60 -10.63 33.66
CA VAL A 60 -4.50 -10.59 32.69
C VAL A 60 -5.01 -10.75 31.27
N THR A 61 -5.98 -11.65 31.05
CA THR A 61 -6.62 -11.85 29.74
C THR A 61 -7.36 -10.60 29.28
N ALA A 62 -8.14 -9.96 30.16
CA ALA A 62 -8.86 -8.74 29.86
C ALA A 62 -7.91 -7.58 29.51
N LEU A 63 -6.77 -7.48 30.20
CA LEU A 63 -5.75 -6.45 29.95
C LEU A 63 -4.87 -6.74 28.72
N GLY A 64 -4.67 -8.01 28.35
CA GLY A 64 -3.97 -8.37 27.11
C GLY A 64 -4.78 -8.06 25.86
N ASN A 65 -6.11 -8.13 25.97
CA ASN A 65 -7.05 -7.91 24.88
C ASN A 65 -7.72 -6.54 24.96
N VAL A 66 -6.97 -5.45 25.16
CA VAL A 66 -7.52 -4.08 25.04
C VAL A 66 -8.03 -3.87 23.62
N THR A 67 -9.29 -4.24 23.42
CA THR A 67 -9.99 -4.05 22.16
C THR A 67 -10.47 -2.61 22.16
N VAL A 68 -9.89 -1.79 21.30
CA VAL A 68 -10.37 -0.42 21.09
C VAL A 68 -11.65 -0.51 20.26
N SER A 69 -12.77 -0.82 20.92
CA SER A 69 -14.09 -0.95 20.31
C SER A 69 -14.65 0.40 19.84
N ASN A 70 -14.19 1.51 20.42
CA ASN A 70 -14.49 2.85 19.94
C ASN A 70 -13.35 3.82 20.31
N SER A 71 -12.52 4.21 19.33
CA SER A 71 -11.62 5.36 19.46
C SER A 71 -12.19 6.51 18.65
N ALA A 72 -12.60 7.59 19.31
CA ALA A 72 -12.84 8.85 18.62
C ALA A 72 -11.49 9.31 18.07
N LEU A 73 -11.24 9.08 16.78
CA LEU A 73 -10.10 9.69 16.13
C LEU A 73 -10.23 11.22 16.28
N PRO A 74 -9.12 11.96 16.48
CA PRO A 74 -9.17 13.40 16.61
C PRO A 74 -9.83 14.04 15.37
N THR A 75 -10.46 15.20 15.54
CA THR A 75 -11.03 15.96 14.42
C THR A 75 -9.98 16.15 13.32
N GLY A 76 -10.29 15.72 12.09
CA GLY A 76 -9.38 15.78 10.94
C GLY A 76 -8.54 14.53 10.71
N ALA A 77 -8.65 13.50 11.55
CA ALA A 77 -8.00 12.22 11.31
C ALA A 77 -8.52 11.54 10.03
N ALA A 78 -7.63 10.80 9.36
CA ALA A 78 -7.97 10.02 8.17
C ALA A 78 -8.86 8.82 8.55
N THR A 79 -10.18 9.04 8.55
CA THR A 79 -11.18 7.98 8.68
C THR A 79 -11.03 6.94 7.56
N ALA A 80 -11.62 5.75 7.73
CA ALA A 80 -11.66 4.73 6.66
C ALA A 80 -12.27 5.28 5.35
N THR A 81 -13.25 6.19 5.48
CA THR A 81 -13.82 6.94 4.35
C THR A 81 -12.79 7.81 3.67
N ASN A 82 -12.05 8.64 4.42
CA ASN A 82 -11.01 9.52 3.87
C ASN A 82 -9.89 8.71 3.18
N GLN A 83 -9.49 7.57 3.76
CA GLN A 83 -8.51 6.67 3.17
C GLN A 83 -9.01 6.05 1.86
N THR A 84 -10.31 5.73 1.79
CA THR A 84 -10.95 5.22 0.56
C THR A 84 -11.03 6.27 -0.52
N THR A 85 -11.37 7.51 -0.17
CA THR A 85 -11.33 8.64 -1.10
C THR A 85 -9.93 8.84 -1.67
N ILE A 86 -8.88 8.84 -0.82
CA ILE A 86 -7.49 8.99 -1.26
C ILE A 86 -7.07 7.85 -2.21
N ARG A 87 -7.43 6.60 -1.87
CA ARG A 87 -7.14 5.43 -2.73
C ARG A 87 -7.75 5.58 -4.12
N ASN A 88 -9.03 5.93 -4.19
CA ASN A 88 -9.73 6.09 -5.48
C ASN A 88 -9.09 7.19 -6.35
N ILE A 89 -8.65 8.29 -5.73
CA ILE A 89 -7.93 9.37 -6.45
C ILE A 89 -6.61 8.84 -6.99
N ILE A 90 -5.84 8.09 -6.20
CA ILE A 90 -4.56 7.51 -6.62
C ILE A 90 -4.77 6.51 -7.77
N ASP A 91 -5.76 5.64 -7.69
CA ASP A 91 -6.08 4.66 -8.74
C ASP A 91 -6.45 5.35 -10.06
N THR A 92 -7.22 6.45 -9.97
CA THR A 92 -7.57 7.27 -11.12
C THR A 92 -6.32 7.89 -11.75
N ILE A 93 -5.46 8.52 -10.94
CA ILE A 93 -4.20 9.12 -11.40
C ILE A 93 -3.31 8.06 -12.04
N HIS A 94 -3.17 6.89 -11.41
CA HIS A 94 -2.35 5.79 -11.91
C HIS A 94 -2.84 5.30 -13.28
N THR A 95 -4.16 5.18 -13.44
CA THR A 95 -4.79 4.79 -14.71
C THR A 95 -4.47 5.82 -15.80
N THR A 96 -4.66 7.11 -15.53
CA THR A 96 -4.34 8.19 -16.47
C THR A 96 -2.85 8.22 -16.83
N LEU A 97 -1.95 8.07 -15.84
CA LEU A 97 -0.51 8.03 -16.08
C LEU A 97 -0.10 6.84 -16.94
N THR A 98 -0.75 5.70 -16.73
CA THR A 98 -0.54 4.48 -17.52
C THR A 98 -0.98 4.71 -18.95
N GLN A 99 -2.15 5.31 -19.17
CA GLN A 99 -2.61 5.70 -20.51
C GLN A 99 -1.63 6.66 -21.20
N ILE A 100 -1.07 7.64 -20.49
CA ILE A 100 -0.08 8.58 -21.06
C ILE A 100 1.25 7.88 -21.42
N LYS A 101 1.68 6.90 -20.61
CA LYS A 101 2.97 6.21 -20.79
C LYS A 101 2.90 5.07 -21.80
N ASN A 102 1.76 4.39 -21.88
CA ASN A 102 1.55 3.31 -22.81
C ASN A 102 1.51 3.91 -24.21
N THR A 103 2.26 3.30 -25.13
CA THR A 103 2.35 3.66 -26.55
C THR A 103 0.97 3.79 -27.23
N ASP A 104 -0.09 3.25 -26.61
CA ASP A 104 -1.45 3.24 -27.12
C ASP A 104 -2.29 4.49 -26.75
N GLY A 105 -1.96 5.24 -25.70
CA GLY A 105 -2.86 6.29 -25.17
C GLY A 105 -2.57 7.73 -25.62
N ILE A 106 -1.31 8.05 -25.96
CA ILE A 106 -0.93 9.29 -26.66
C ILE A 106 0.14 8.89 -27.67
N LYS A 107 -0.15 8.98 -28.98
CA LYS A 107 0.87 8.78 -30.02
C LYS A 107 2.01 9.75 -29.79
N LYS A 108 3.22 9.24 -29.55
CA LYS A 108 4.43 10.05 -29.55
C LYS A 108 4.63 10.60 -30.96
N ILE A 109 5.34 11.71 -31.09
CA ILE A 109 5.71 12.27 -32.40
C ILE A 109 6.54 11.29 -33.24
N THR A 110 7.12 10.26 -32.60
CA THR A 110 7.91 9.19 -33.23
C THR A 110 7.08 7.97 -33.61
N ASP A 111 5.83 7.84 -33.14
CA ASP A 111 5.03 6.66 -33.42
C ASP A 111 4.46 6.73 -34.85
N PRO A 112 4.37 5.60 -35.58
CA PRO A 112 3.75 5.58 -36.88
C PRO A 112 2.32 6.11 -36.82
N LEU A 113 1.98 6.96 -37.79
CA LEU A 113 0.62 7.41 -37.99
C LEU A 113 -0.24 6.23 -38.44
N PRO A 114 -1.52 6.17 -38.00
CA PRO A 114 -2.41 5.15 -38.54
C PRO A 114 -2.56 5.37 -40.06
N GLU A 115 -2.87 4.30 -40.79
CA GLU A 115 -3.10 4.39 -42.22
C GLU A 115 -4.23 5.39 -42.55
N GLY A 116 -4.06 6.16 -43.63
CA GLY A 116 -5.03 7.16 -44.09
C GLY A 116 -4.60 8.61 -43.93
N SER A 117 -5.52 9.53 -44.21
CA SER A 117 -5.30 10.97 -44.07
C SER A 117 -5.30 11.37 -42.59
N ASN A 118 -4.18 11.92 -42.14
CA ASN A 118 -4.01 12.38 -40.76
C ASN A 118 -3.97 13.91 -40.70
N ASN A 119 -4.89 14.54 -39.97
CA ASN A 119 -4.95 16.00 -39.81
C ASN A 119 -3.98 16.47 -38.72
N ILE A 120 -2.68 16.47 -39.01
CA ILE A 120 -1.62 16.80 -38.04
C ILE A 120 -1.18 18.25 -38.22
N GLY A 121 -1.99 19.20 -37.76
CA GLY A 121 -1.63 20.63 -37.66
C GLY A 121 -0.78 21.19 -38.82
N LYS A 122 0.15 22.10 -38.50
CA LYS A 122 1.16 22.58 -39.46
C LYS A 122 2.41 21.70 -39.37
N VAL A 123 2.61 20.85 -40.38
CA VAL A 123 3.86 20.08 -40.51
C VAL A 123 4.88 20.92 -41.30
N THR A 124 6.09 21.06 -40.77
CA THR A 124 7.24 21.61 -41.52
C THR A 124 8.15 20.44 -41.86
N ILE A 125 8.28 20.13 -43.15
CA ILE A 125 9.16 19.07 -43.64
C ILE A 125 10.50 19.73 -43.99
N ALA A 126 11.58 19.35 -43.28
CA ALA A 126 12.90 19.96 -43.48
C ALA A 126 13.52 19.63 -44.85
N LYS A 127 13.15 18.48 -45.45
CA LYS A 127 13.55 18.06 -46.79
C LYS A 127 12.54 17.07 -47.38
N SER A 128 12.27 17.18 -48.68
CA SER A 128 11.60 16.15 -49.45
C SER A 128 12.69 15.32 -50.15
N ASP A 129 12.63 14.00 -50.05
CA ASP A 129 13.53 13.14 -50.83
C ASP A 129 13.07 13.01 -52.30
N MET A 130 11.96 13.68 -52.69
CA MET A 130 11.40 13.71 -54.05
C MET A 130 11.66 15.01 -54.82
N GLU A 131 12.06 16.09 -54.14
CA GLU A 131 12.21 17.42 -54.76
C GLU A 131 13.62 17.96 -54.53
N TYR A 132 14.37 18.17 -55.61
CA TYR A 132 15.75 18.66 -55.59
C TYR A 132 15.88 19.97 -56.35
N TYR A 133 16.77 20.85 -55.88
CA TYR A 133 17.00 22.16 -56.49
C TYR A 133 18.50 22.47 -56.54
N GLY A 134 18.94 23.12 -57.61
CA GLY A 134 20.35 23.51 -57.79
C GLY A 134 20.48 24.82 -58.56
N LYS A 135 21.68 25.41 -58.57
CA LYS A 135 21.98 26.61 -59.37
C LYS A 135 22.31 26.27 -60.83
N SER A 136 22.71 25.03 -61.08
CA SER A 136 23.04 24.55 -62.43
C SER A 136 22.93 23.02 -62.53
N LEU A 137 23.14 22.48 -63.74
CA LEU A 137 23.11 21.03 -63.97
C LEU A 137 24.19 20.25 -63.21
N SER A 138 25.30 20.89 -62.79
CA SER A 138 26.33 20.21 -62.00
C SER A 138 25.89 19.91 -60.57
N ASP A 139 24.88 20.63 -60.06
CA ASP A 139 24.32 20.41 -58.72
C ASP A 139 23.31 19.26 -58.71
N ARG A 140 22.96 18.74 -59.89
CA ARG A 140 22.00 17.65 -60.05
C ARG A 140 22.65 16.33 -59.60
N PRO A 141 22.07 15.61 -58.63
CA PRO A 141 22.59 14.31 -58.20
C PRO A 141 22.48 13.27 -59.32
N ALA A 142 23.18 12.15 -59.20
CA ALA A 142 23.02 11.05 -60.14
C ALA A 142 21.57 10.53 -60.11
N ALA A 143 20.99 10.24 -61.28
CA ALA A 143 19.62 9.72 -61.36
C ALA A 143 19.44 8.41 -60.58
N SER A 144 20.50 7.60 -60.51
CA SER A 144 20.55 6.36 -59.76
C SER A 144 20.69 6.53 -58.24
N SER A 145 20.92 7.74 -57.73
CA SER A 145 21.04 8.02 -56.29
C SER A 145 19.79 8.66 -55.67
N VAL A 146 18.72 8.84 -56.45
CA VAL A 146 17.45 9.43 -56.00
C VAL A 146 16.28 8.50 -56.32
N PRO A 147 15.14 8.58 -55.60
CA PRO A 147 13.95 7.79 -55.93
C PRO A 147 13.45 8.03 -57.35
N VAL A 148 12.89 6.99 -57.97
CA VAL A 148 12.19 7.12 -59.26
C VAL A 148 11.05 8.13 -59.12
N GLY A 149 10.96 9.04 -60.07
CA GLY A 149 9.97 10.12 -60.06
C GLY A 149 10.41 11.38 -59.32
N ALA A 150 11.56 11.38 -58.63
CA ALA A 150 12.12 12.59 -58.06
C ALA A 150 12.38 13.65 -59.13
N THR A 151 12.13 14.92 -58.80
CA THR A 151 12.29 16.05 -59.72
C THR A 151 13.53 16.87 -59.36
N PHE A 152 14.18 17.43 -60.37
CA PHE A 152 15.25 18.40 -60.21
C PHE A 152 14.94 19.66 -61.02
N MET A 153 15.07 20.81 -60.37
CA MET A 153 14.88 22.12 -60.98
C MET A 153 16.10 23.02 -60.77
N ILE A 154 16.49 23.71 -61.82
CA ILE A 154 17.51 24.76 -61.72
C ILE A 154 16.82 26.04 -61.25
N VAL A 155 17.23 26.57 -60.10
CA VAL A 155 16.65 27.78 -59.51
C VAL A 155 16.85 28.95 -60.47
N GLY A 156 15.75 29.57 -60.88
CA GLY A 156 15.73 30.68 -61.84
C GLY A 156 15.59 30.27 -63.30
N ASN A 157 15.59 28.97 -63.61
CA ASN A 157 15.23 28.45 -64.93
C ASN A 157 13.94 27.63 -64.81
N LEU A 158 12.83 28.21 -65.25
CA LEU A 158 11.50 27.60 -65.18
C LEU A 158 11.15 26.79 -66.44
N ASP A 159 12.03 26.80 -67.44
CA ASP A 159 11.72 26.25 -68.77
C ASP A 159 11.98 24.75 -68.86
N VAL A 160 12.76 24.19 -67.93
CA VAL A 160 13.12 22.76 -67.97
C VAL A 160 13.03 22.14 -66.58
N ILE A 161 12.21 21.10 -66.48
CA ILE A 161 12.14 20.23 -65.29
C ILE A 161 12.64 18.84 -65.67
N TYR A 162 13.51 18.29 -64.83
CA TYR A 162 14.01 16.94 -64.98
C TYR A 162 13.33 16.00 -63.98
N GLN A 163 12.99 14.79 -64.43
CA GLN A 163 12.51 13.72 -63.58
C GLN A 163 13.44 12.52 -63.68
N SER A 164 13.75 11.87 -62.55
CA SER A 164 14.56 10.65 -62.55
C SER A 164 13.70 9.44 -62.92
N ASP A 165 14.17 8.60 -63.85
CA ASP A 165 13.61 7.27 -64.09
C ASP A 165 14.32 6.16 -63.29
N GLY A 166 15.29 6.55 -62.45
CA GLY A 166 16.15 5.64 -61.66
C GLY A 166 17.48 5.28 -62.33
N SER A 167 17.68 5.64 -63.60
CA SER A 167 18.94 5.45 -64.34
C SER A 167 19.42 6.73 -65.03
N GLN A 168 18.49 7.56 -65.50
CA GLN A 168 18.73 8.80 -66.21
C GLN A 168 17.75 9.90 -65.75
N TRP A 169 18.11 11.14 -66.09
CA TRP A 169 17.24 12.30 -65.93
C TRP A 169 16.54 12.59 -67.26
N VAL A 170 15.23 12.45 -67.29
CA VAL A 170 14.39 12.76 -68.45
C VAL A 170 13.80 14.16 -68.31
N VAL A 171 13.72 14.90 -69.41
CA VAL A 171 13.05 16.21 -69.46
C VAL A 171 11.56 15.98 -69.59
N ILE A 172 10.76 16.62 -68.74
CA ILE A 172 9.30 16.42 -68.69
C ILE A 172 8.48 17.68 -68.94
N SER A 173 9.14 18.83 -69.00
CA SER A 173 8.58 20.15 -69.28
C SER A 173 9.70 21.04 -69.78
#